data_AF-A0A9P7JYC1-F1
#
_entry.id   AF-A0A9P7JYC1-F1
#
_cell.length_a   1.000
_cell.length_b   1.000
_cell.length_c   1.000
_cell.angle_alpha   90.00
_cell.angle_beta   90.00
_cell.angle_gamma   90.00
#
_symmetry.space_group_name_H-M   'P 1'
#
loop_
_entity.id
_entity.type
_entity.pdbx_description
1 polymer ?
#
loop_
_entity_poly.entity_id
_entity_poly.type
_entity_poly.pdbx_seq_one_letter_code
_entity_poly.pdbx_strand_id
1 'polypeptide(L)'
;MSVPPPPGLNYLAAIQPALIDIMIGHTFTVILVPLLIAMFYFSNEHSRRQPIFILNILNVCLAFSVGIMGDSRAVNTMLSPTHPYPVSYDIIMGFLGAVQSILVDTILLFRICSVYPPRYLTWQRFVTLVSLPVLLKVARVINLSLFTAALTKAAKGFNAEATLAALWVAAPYLKIEWFAQLVDNIYASSVFLWTLWSKRKNNDGSTTGNAKLSFRMRLRTLFWIALSNFVIPALFSVAQIIVIYSEVNPVVINQIILTNTSIAVVGVVFATVWAGTVNR
;
A
#
# COMPACT_ATOMS: atom_id res chain seq x y z
N MET A 1 -19.71 -30.20 -14.84
CA MET A 1 -19.02 -30.60 -13.60
C MET A 1 -17.83 -31.45 -14.00
N SER A 2 -16.60 -30.99 -13.78
CA SER A 2 -15.39 -31.76 -14.08
C SER A 2 -15.20 -32.84 -13.00
N VAL A 3 -14.84 -34.06 -13.41
CA VAL A 3 -14.59 -35.19 -12.51
C VAL A 3 -13.40 -34.84 -11.61
N PRO A 4 -13.55 -34.83 -10.27
CA PRO A 4 -12.46 -34.46 -9.37
C PRO A 4 -11.23 -35.31 -9.66
N PRO A 5 -10.03 -34.70 -9.63
CA PRO A 5 -8.82 -35.42 -9.94
C PRO A 5 -8.63 -36.56 -8.92
N PRO A 6 -7.97 -37.67 -9.31
CA PRO A 6 -7.68 -38.77 -8.40
C PRO A 6 -6.99 -38.27 -7.13
N PRO A 7 -7.18 -38.92 -5.98
CA PRO A 7 -6.49 -38.55 -4.75
C PRO A 7 -4.98 -38.39 -4.98
N GLY A 8 -4.44 -37.21 -4.64
CA GLY A 8 -3.03 -36.85 -4.88
C GLY A 8 -2.74 -36.11 -6.19
N LEU A 9 -3.73 -35.94 -7.07
CA LEU A 9 -3.66 -35.07 -8.25
C LEU A 9 -4.55 -33.84 -8.02
N ASN A 10 -4.12 -32.68 -8.48
CA ASN A 10 -4.90 -31.45 -8.41
C ASN A 10 -4.85 -30.76 -9.79
N TYR A 11 -5.88 -29.98 -10.15
CA TYR A 11 -5.90 -29.38 -11.49
C TYR A 11 -4.82 -28.31 -11.60
N LEU A 12 -4.03 -28.37 -12.68
CA LEU A 12 -3.00 -27.37 -12.97
C LEU A 12 -3.58 -25.95 -13.00
N ALA A 13 -4.83 -25.81 -13.44
CA ALA A 13 -5.59 -24.55 -13.43
C ALA A 13 -5.84 -23.96 -12.03
N ALA A 14 -5.83 -24.79 -10.97
CA ALA A 14 -5.95 -24.34 -9.57
C ALA A 14 -4.58 -24.11 -8.92
N ILE A 15 -3.59 -24.96 -9.24
CA ILE A 15 -2.24 -24.88 -8.67
C ILE A 15 -1.49 -23.66 -9.19
N GLN A 16 -1.51 -23.43 -10.50
CA GLN A 16 -0.73 -22.37 -11.14
C GLN A 16 -1.00 -20.97 -10.56
N PRO A 17 -2.26 -20.48 -10.46
CA PRO A 17 -2.51 -19.16 -9.88
C PRO A 17 -2.14 -19.10 -8.40
N ALA A 18 -2.45 -20.14 -7.61
CA ALA A 18 -2.09 -20.19 -6.19
C ALA A 18 -0.57 -20.16 -5.97
N LEU A 19 0.19 -20.85 -6.82
CA LEU A 19 1.65 -20.83 -6.78
C LEU A 19 2.20 -19.45 -7.12
N ILE A 20 1.66 -18.78 -8.14
CA ILE A 20 2.06 -17.41 -8.50
C ILE A 20 1.76 -16.45 -7.34
N ASP A 21 0.59 -16.57 -6.72
CA ASP A 21 0.19 -15.74 -5.59
C ASP A 21 1.15 -15.90 -4.40
N ILE A 22 1.59 -17.14 -4.09
CA ILE A 22 2.63 -17.39 -3.08
C ILE A 22 3.98 -16.81 -3.51
N MET A 23 4.41 -17.06 -4.75
CA MET A 23 5.70 -16.54 -5.23
C MET A 23 5.78 -15.02 -5.14
N ILE A 24 4.69 -14.31 -5.42
CA ILE A 24 4.62 -12.86 -5.27
C ILE A 24 4.48 -12.48 -3.78
N GLY A 25 3.43 -12.96 -3.11
CA GLY A 25 3.04 -12.56 -1.76
C GLY A 25 4.08 -12.94 -0.70
N HIS A 26 4.58 -14.17 -0.74
CA HIS A 26 5.57 -14.66 0.22
C HIS A 26 6.90 -13.91 0.05
N THR A 27 7.34 -13.65 -1.19
CA THR A 27 8.57 -12.89 -1.44
C THR A 27 8.52 -11.51 -0.78
N PHE A 28 7.41 -10.78 -0.93
CA PHE A 28 7.24 -9.51 -0.24
C PHE A 28 7.17 -9.66 1.27
N THR A 29 6.46 -10.67 1.78
CA THR A 29 6.34 -10.95 3.22
C THR A 29 7.71 -11.22 3.86
N VAL A 30 8.58 -11.98 3.19
CA VAL A 30 9.95 -12.23 3.64
C VAL A 30 10.78 -10.95 3.65
N ILE A 31 10.64 -10.06 2.66
CA ILE A 31 11.34 -8.76 2.61
C ILE A 31 10.93 -7.84 3.78
N LEU A 32 9.72 -7.97 4.32
CA LEU A 32 9.30 -7.18 5.48
C LEU A 32 10.13 -7.47 6.73
N VAL A 33 10.66 -8.69 6.89
CA VAL A 33 11.47 -9.08 8.06
C VAL A 33 12.77 -8.27 8.17
N PRO A 34 13.68 -8.26 7.18
CA PRO A 34 14.89 -7.44 7.24
C PRO A 34 14.56 -5.94 7.29
N LEU A 35 13.47 -5.48 6.66
CA LEU A 35 13.04 -4.08 6.76
C LEU A 35 12.60 -3.71 8.18
N LEU A 36 11.86 -4.58 8.87
CA LEU A 36 11.47 -4.40 10.26
C LEU A 36 12.72 -4.35 11.17
N ILE A 37 13.66 -5.27 10.99
CA ILE A 37 14.94 -5.28 11.72
C ILE A 37 15.70 -3.99 11.47
N ALA A 38 15.84 -3.57 10.21
CA ALA A 38 16.52 -2.34 9.83
C ALA A 38 15.84 -1.11 10.48
N MET A 39 14.51 -1.07 10.49
CA MET A 39 13.76 0.03 11.09
C MET A 39 14.03 0.13 12.61
N PHE A 40 14.11 -0.98 13.33
CA PHE A 40 14.50 -0.97 14.75
C PHE A 40 15.98 -0.64 14.96
N TYR A 41 16.87 -1.14 14.11
CA TYR A 41 18.31 -0.93 14.21
C TYR A 41 18.72 0.53 13.94
N PHE A 42 18.13 1.16 12.93
CA PHE A 42 18.41 2.54 12.54
C PHE A 42 17.56 3.58 13.28
N SER A 43 16.57 3.17 14.09
CA SER A 43 15.79 4.11 14.90
C SER A 43 16.45 4.41 16.25
N ASN A 44 16.42 5.70 16.63
CA ASN A 44 16.83 6.18 17.96
C ASN A 44 15.59 6.36 18.86
N GLU A 45 15.76 6.50 20.18
CA GLU A 45 14.65 6.57 21.14
C GLU A 45 13.62 7.67 20.81
N HIS A 46 14.09 8.85 20.39
CA HIS A 46 13.21 9.95 19.99
C HIS A 46 12.41 9.62 18.71
N SER A 47 13.02 8.93 17.74
CA SER A 47 12.36 8.53 16.50
C SER A 47 11.27 7.48 16.74
N ARG A 48 11.44 6.60 17.74
CA ARG A 48 10.48 5.54 18.06
C ARG A 48 9.16 6.07 18.62
N ARG A 49 9.19 7.27 19.21
CA ARG A 49 7.99 7.95 19.74
C ARG A 49 7.25 8.77 18.68
N GLN A 50 7.80 8.89 17.47
CA GLN A 50 7.16 9.64 16.39
C GLN A 50 5.98 8.84 15.81
N PRO A 51 4.83 9.49 15.50
CA PRO A 51 3.66 8.81 14.93
C PRO A 51 3.99 8.01 13.67
N ILE A 52 4.88 8.53 12.81
CA ILE A 52 5.33 7.87 11.57
C ILE A 52 5.94 6.49 11.87
N PHE A 53 6.75 6.36 12.92
CA PHE A 53 7.39 5.09 13.28
C PHE A 53 6.36 4.06 13.76
N ILE A 54 5.44 4.48 14.64
CA ILE A 54 4.38 3.62 15.17
C ILE A 54 3.47 3.13 14.04
N LEU A 55 3.04 4.03 13.16
CA LEU A 55 2.21 3.67 12.01
C LEU A 55 2.93 2.72 11.05
N ASN A 56 4.25 2.86 10.87
CA ASN A 56 5.03 1.90 10.08
C ASN A 56 5.08 0.51 10.71
N ILE A 57 5.24 0.40 12.04
CA ILE A 57 5.17 -0.90 12.72
C ILE A 57 3.80 -1.54 12.49
N LEU A 58 2.72 -0.79 12.73
CA LEU A 58 1.36 -1.28 12.53
C LEU A 58 1.14 -1.74 11.08
N ASN A 59 1.65 -0.96 10.12
CA ASN A 59 1.57 -1.28 8.70
C ASN A 59 2.32 -2.57 8.34
N VAL A 60 3.52 -2.77 8.89
CA VAL A 60 4.29 -4.01 8.70
C VAL A 60 3.58 -5.20 9.34
N CYS A 61 3.09 -5.07 10.57
CA CYS A 61 2.34 -6.15 11.25
C CYS A 61 1.09 -6.54 10.46
N LEU A 62 0.36 -5.56 9.92
CA LEU A 62 -0.82 -5.79 9.11
C LEU A 62 -0.46 -6.49 7.79
N ALA A 63 0.56 -6.00 7.09
CA ALA A 63 1.05 -6.60 5.85
C ALA A 63 1.56 -8.03 6.05
N PHE A 64 2.25 -8.29 7.16
CA PHE A 64 2.70 -9.62 7.51
C PHE A 64 1.52 -10.57 7.81
N SER A 65 0.51 -10.08 8.52
CA SER A 65 -0.70 -10.86 8.81
C SER A 65 -1.48 -11.20 7.54
N VAL A 66 -1.70 -10.22 6.65
CA VAL A 66 -2.37 -10.44 5.36
C VAL A 66 -1.55 -11.36 4.47
N GLY A 67 -0.22 -11.23 4.46
CA GLY A 67 0.68 -12.12 3.72
C GLY A 67 0.56 -13.58 4.16
N ILE A 68 0.62 -13.83 5.48
CA ILE A 68 0.43 -15.19 6.04
C ILE A 68 -0.96 -15.74 5.69
N MET A 69 -2.00 -14.90 5.77
CA MET A 69 -3.35 -15.33 5.40
C MET A 69 -3.42 -15.74 3.92
N GLY A 70 -2.80 -14.95 3.03
CA GLY A 70 -2.70 -15.25 1.61
C GLY A 70 -1.95 -16.56 1.35
N ASP A 71 -0.79 -16.75 1.98
CA ASP A 71 0.01 -17.98 1.86
C ASP A 71 -0.77 -19.20 2.34
N SER A 72 -1.42 -19.10 3.51
CA SER A 72 -2.25 -20.16 4.08
C SER A 72 -3.39 -20.55 3.14
N ARG A 73 -4.06 -19.55 2.54
CA ARG A 73 -5.14 -19.76 1.57
C ARG A 73 -4.64 -20.44 0.29
N ALA A 74 -3.52 -19.99 -0.25
CA ALA A 74 -2.95 -20.55 -1.46
C ALA A 74 -2.44 -21.99 -1.25
N VAL A 75 -1.78 -22.26 -0.11
CA VAL A 75 -1.36 -23.61 0.27
C VAL A 75 -2.58 -24.54 0.45
N ASN A 76 -3.63 -24.08 1.12
CA ASN A 76 -4.87 -24.86 1.27
C ASN A 76 -5.52 -25.16 -0.08
N THR A 77 -5.55 -24.20 -1.00
CA THR A 77 -6.07 -24.39 -2.36
C THR A 77 -5.30 -25.48 -3.12
N MET A 78 -3.99 -25.57 -2.92
CA MET A 78 -3.14 -26.57 -3.57
C MET A 78 -3.21 -27.96 -2.91
N LEU A 79 -3.22 -28.03 -1.57
CA LEU A 79 -3.10 -29.29 -0.83
C LEU A 79 -4.45 -29.89 -0.44
N SER A 80 -5.48 -29.08 -0.25
CA SER A 80 -6.79 -29.49 0.27
C SER A 80 -7.95 -28.80 -0.49
N PRO A 81 -8.05 -28.96 -1.82
CA PRO A 81 -9.05 -28.27 -2.64
C PRO A 81 -10.51 -28.62 -2.29
N THR A 82 -10.73 -29.73 -1.60
CA THR A 82 -12.06 -30.18 -1.14
C THR A 82 -12.54 -29.50 0.14
N HIS A 83 -11.66 -28.76 0.82
CA HIS A 83 -11.95 -28.05 2.07
C HIS A 83 -11.52 -26.58 1.95
N PRO A 84 -12.18 -25.79 1.08
CA PRO A 84 -11.84 -24.39 0.90
C PRO A 84 -12.15 -23.57 2.15
N TYR A 85 -11.41 -22.48 2.34
CA TYR A 85 -11.73 -21.50 3.38
C TYR A 85 -13.11 -20.88 3.14
N PRO A 86 -13.83 -20.52 4.22
CA PRO A 86 -15.11 -19.85 4.09
C PRO A 86 -14.93 -18.46 3.46
N VAL A 87 -15.93 -18.00 2.73
CA VAL A 87 -15.98 -16.67 2.09
C VAL A 87 -15.67 -15.52 3.06
N SER A 88 -16.01 -15.67 4.34
CA SER A 88 -15.68 -14.69 5.39
C SER A 88 -14.17 -14.46 5.53
N TYR A 89 -13.35 -15.48 5.27
CA TYR A 89 -11.90 -15.38 5.29
C TYR A 89 -11.40 -14.40 4.21
N ASP A 90 -11.93 -14.51 2.99
CA ASP A 90 -11.57 -13.64 1.87
C ASP A 90 -12.03 -12.20 2.11
N ILE A 91 -13.21 -12.01 2.70
CA ILE A 91 -13.72 -10.68 3.08
C ILE A 91 -12.80 -10.04 4.13
N ILE A 92 -12.38 -10.78 5.16
CA ILE A 92 -11.47 -10.26 6.18
C ILE A 92 -10.11 -9.92 5.58
N MET A 93 -9.56 -10.79 4.74
CA MET A 93 -8.29 -10.55 4.05
C MET A 93 -8.35 -9.28 3.19
N GLY A 94 -9.41 -9.12 2.39
CA GLY A 94 -9.64 -7.93 1.57
C GLY A 94 -9.83 -6.66 2.40
N PHE A 95 -10.58 -6.74 3.50
CA PHE A 95 -10.78 -5.62 4.43
C PHE A 95 -9.46 -5.17 5.06
N LEU A 96 -8.66 -6.10 5.58
CA LEU A 96 -7.35 -5.80 6.16
C LEU A 96 -6.39 -5.19 5.12
N GLY A 97 -6.40 -5.71 3.88
CA GLY A 97 -5.62 -5.13 2.77
C GLY A 97 -6.05 -3.70 2.41
N ALA A 98 -7.35 -3.40 2.42
CA ALA A 98 -7.84 -2.04 2.20
C ALA A 98 -7.47 -1.09 3.35
N VAL A 99 -7.60 -1.54 4.60
CA VAL A 99 -7.14 -0.79 5.78
C VAL A 99 -5.64 -0.50 5.69
N GLN A 100 -4.83 -1.47 5.25
CA GLN A 100 -3.41 -1.30 5.02
C GLN A 100 -3.12 -0.23 3.97
N SER A 101 -3.83 -0.22 2.85
CA SER A 101 -3.69 0.80 1.81
C SER A 101 -4.00 2.22 2.36
N ILE A 102 -5.07 2.37 3.14
CA ILE A 102 -5.41 3.65 3.78
C ILE A 102 -4.34 4.06 4.81
N LEU A 103 -3.79 3.09 5.54
CA LEU A 103 -2.74 3.33 6.53
C LEU A 103 -1.44 3.82 5.87
N VAL A 104 -1.03 3.21 4.76
CA VAL A 104 0.11 3.67 3.94
C VAL A 104 -0.04 5.14 3.56
N ASP A 105 -1.19 5.52 3.02
CA ASP A 105 -1.43 6.90 2.58
C ASP A 105 -1.58 7.89 3.75
N THR A 106 -2.02 7.39 4.90
CA THR A 106 -2.00 8.15 6.16
C THR A 106 -0.56 8.42 6.61
N ILE A 107 0.35 7.45 6.51
CA ILE A 107 1.78 7.66 6.81
C ILE A 107 2.38 8.71 5.87
N LEU A 108 2.01 8.67 4.58
CA LEU A 108 2.43 9.67 3.60
C LEU A 108 1.96 11.07 4.00
N LEU A 109 0.70 11.22 4.43
CA LEU A 109 0.17 12.50 4.91
C LEU A 109 0.96 13.02 6.12
N PHE A 110 1.22 12.16 7.12
CA PHE A 110 2.03 12.56 8.29
C PHE A 110 3.44 13.01 7.90
N ARG A 111 4.04 12.40 6.87
CA ARG A 111 5.33 12.83 6.35
C ARG A 111 5.28 14.20 5.69
N ILE A 112 4.24 14.50 4.92
CA ILE A 112 4.07 15.83 4.35
C ILE A 112 3.92 16.86 5.47
N CYS A 113 3.10 16.57 6.50
CA CYS A 113 2.96 17.43 7.67
C CYS A 113 4.28 17.64 8.44
N SER A 114 5.15 16.63 8.48
CA SER A 114 6.47 16.73 9.09
C SER A 114 7.42 17.63 8.27
N VAL A 115 7.34 17.57 6.94
CA VAL A 115 8.14 18.40 6.02
C VAL A 115 7.66 19.86 5.99
N TYR A 116 6.37 20.07 6.25
CA TYR A 116 5.70 21.37 6.28
C TYR A 116 5.12 21.66 7.68
N PRO A 117 5.96 22.03 8.66
CA PRO A 117 5.48 22.26 10.01
C PRO A 117 4.46 23.40 10.02
N PRO A 118 3.35 23.28 10.78
CA PRO A 118 2.33 24.34 10.90
C PRO A 118 2.90 25.68 11.37
N ARG A 119 4.08 25.67 12.01
CA ARG A 119 4.75 26.85 12.54
C ARG A 119 5.36 27.77 11.48
N TYR A 120 5.64 27.26 10.27
CA TYR A 120 6.27 28.04 9.18
C TYR A 120 5.30 28.39 8.05
N LEU A 121 4.09 27.83 8.06
CA LEU A 121 3.03 28.12 7.10
C LEU A 121 1.95 28.96 7.77
N THR A 122 1.33 29.84 6.99
CA THR A 122 0.06 30.43 7.43
C THR A 122 -0.97 29.30 7.56
N TRP A 123 -1.79 29.37 8.62
CA TRP A 123 -2.77 28.31 8.93
C TRP A 123 -3.67 27.97 7.73
N GLN A 124 -4.08 28.97 6.96
CA GLN A 124 -4.86 28.77 5.73
C GLN A 124 -4.15 27.87 4.72
N ARG A 125 -2.85 28.10 4.45
CA ARG A 125 -2.07 27.28 3.51
C ARG A 125 -1.89 25.85 4.00
N PHE A 126 -1.72 25.69 5.32
CA PHE A 126 -1.64 24.36 5.93
C PHE A 126 -2.97 23.60 5.79
N VAL A 127 -4.09 24.26 6.06
CA VAL A 127 -5.43 23.66 5.90
C VAL A 127 -5.68 23.30 4.45
N THR A 128 -5.39 24.18 3.48
CA THR A 128 -5.54 23.87 2.06
C THR A 128 -4.70 22.65 1.67
N LEU A 129 -3.45 22.58 2.15
CA LEU A 129 -2.54 21.48 1.83
C LEU A 129 -3.06 20.12 2.34
N VAL A 130 -3.63 20.08 3.55
CA VAL A 130 -4.05 18.83 4.21
C VAL A 130 -5.50 18.45 3.87
N SER A 131 -6.33 19.41 3.49
CA SER A 131 -7.77 19.22 3.26
C SER A 131 -8.09 18.11 2.25
N LEU A 132 -7.52 18.19 1.04
CA LEU A 132 -7.76 17.21 -0.01
C LEU A 132 -7.36 15.78 0.41
N PRO A 133 -6.13 15.52 0.90
CA PRO A 133 -5.78 14.22 1.45
C PRO A 133 -6.77 13.72 2.49
N VAL A 134 -7.10 14.53 3.50
CA VAL A 134 -8.00 14.10 4.58
C VAL A 134 -9.38 13.74 4.04
N LEU A 135 -9.95 14.55 3.14
CA LEU A 135 -11.24 14.27 2.50
C LEU A 135 -11.21 12.96 1.71
N LEU A 136 -10.13 12.69 0.97
CA LEU A 136 -9.96 11.43 0.25
C LEU A 136 -9.90 10.23 1.20
N LYS A 137 -9.21 10.33 2.34
CA LYS A 137 -9.19 9.24 3.34
C LYS A 137 -10.57 8.98 3.90
N VAL A 138 -11.32 10.03 4.26
CA VAL A 138 -12.69 9.89 4.76
C VAL A 138 -13.59 9.22 3.71
N ALA A 139 -13.51 9.67 2.45
CA ALA A 139 -14.27 9.08 1.35
C ALA A 139 -13.93 7.59 1.15
N ARG A 140 -12.65 7.21 1.25
CA ARG A 140 -12.20 5.81 1.15
C ARG A 140 -12.68 4.94 2.32
N VAL A 141 -12.67 5.46 3.55
CA VAL A 141 -13.24 4.73 4.71
C VAL A 141 -14.74 4.49 4.53
N ILE A 142 -15.48 5.49 4.02
CA ILE A 142 -16.91 5.33 3.69
C ILE A 142 -17.09 4.28 2.59
N ASN A 143 -16.32 4.38 1.50
CA ASN A 143 -16.36 3.44 0.37
C ASN A 143 -16.07 2.00 0.80
N LEU A 144 -15.03 1.80 1.63
CA LEU A 144 -14.67 0.50 2.20
C LEU A 144 -15.78 -0.06 3.09
N SER A 145 -16.42 0.78 3.90
CA SER A 145 -17.53 0.38 4.77
C SER A 145 -18.74 -0.09 3.96
N LEU A 146 -19.10 0.67 2.91
CA LEU A 146 -20.17 0.31 1.98
C LEU A 146 -19.85 -0.98 1.21
N PHE A 147 -18.61 -1.12 0.75
CA PHE A 147 -18.18 -2.32 0.02
C PHE A 147 -18.23 -3.57 0.90
N THR A 148 -17.70 -3.47 2.12
CA THR A 148 -17.72 -4.59 3.09
C THR A 148 -19.15 -4.99 3.45
N ALA A 149 -20.05 -4.02 3.62
CA ALA A 149 -21.46 -4.28 3.86
C ALA A 149 -22.12 -5.00 2.65
N ALA A 150 -21.81 -4.57 1.43
CA ALA A 150 -22.29 -5.22 0.21
C ALA A 150 -21.77 -6.66 0.06
N LEU A 151 -20.47 -6.89 0.32
CA LEU A 151 -19.86 -8.22 0.31
C LEU A 151 -20.47 -9.14 1.37
N THR A 152 -20.67 -8.63 2.58
CA THR A 152 -21.27 -9.40 3.69
C THR A 152 -22.72 -9.77 3.39
N LYS A 153 -23.47 -8.88 2.71
CA LYS A 153 -24.83 -9.17 2.25
C LYS A 153 -24.84 -10.24 1.15
N ALA A 154 -23.92 -10.15 0.19
CA ALA A 154 -23.77 -11.13 -0.88
C ALA A 154 -23.35 -12.52 -0.35
N ALA A 155 -22.52 -12.56 0.70
CA ALA A 155 -22.04 -13.78 1.33
C ALA A 155 -23.15 -14.61 2.01
N LYS A 156 -24.33 -14.03 2.28
CA LYS A 156 -25.47 -14.73 2.91
C LYS A 156 -26.41 -15.41 1.89
N GLY A 157 -26.18 -15.24 0.59
CA GLY A 157 -27.05 -15.81 -0.46
C GLY A 157 -26.70 -17.26 -0.82
N PHE A 158 -27.66 -17.97 -1.45
CA PHE A 158 -27.51 -19.35 -1.93
C PHE A 158 -26.36 -19.55 -2.95
N ASN A 159 -25.92 -18.48 -3.64
CA ASN A 159 -24.81 -18.49 -4.60
C ASN A 159 -23.73 -17.46 -4.21
N ALA A 160 -23.28 -17.49 -2.95
CA ALA A 160 -22.37 -16.51 -2.38
C ALA A 160 -21.12 -16.27 -3.27
N GLU A 161 -20.39 -17.31 -3.65
CA GLU A 161 -19.13 -17.18 -4.41
C GLU A 161 -19.34 -16.50 -5.78
N ALA A 162 -20.31 -16.95 -6.57
CA ALA A 162 -20.60 -16.36 -7.88
C ALA A 162 -21.10 -14.91 -7.76
N THR A 163 -21.91 -14.63 -6.73
CA THR A 163 -22.43 -13.27 -6.47
C THR A 163 -21.30 -12.33 -6.04
N LEU A 164 -20.37 -12.81 -5.22
CA LEU A 164 -19.18 -12.06 -4.82
C LEU A 164 -18.26 -11.79 -6.00
N ALA A 165 -17.99 -12.78 -6.85
CA ALA A 165 -17.18 -12.59 -8.05
C ALA A 165 -17.81 -11.57 -9.01
N ALA A 166 -19.13 -11.64 -9.21
CA ALA A 166 -19.86 -10.66 -10.03
C ALA A 166 -19.81 -9.25 -9.40
N LEU A 167 -20.03 -9.14 -8.09
CA LEU A 167 -19.94 -7.87 -7.37
C LEU A 167 -18.52 -7.29 -7.42
N TRP A 168 -17.50 -8.13 -7.32
CA TRP A 168 -16.10 -7.72 -7.39
C TRP A 168 -15.74 -7.06 -8.73
N VAL A 169 -16.22 -7.62 -9.84
CA VAL A 169 -15.94 -7.10 -11.19
C VAL A 169 -16.82 -5.90 -11.54
N ALA A 170 -18.11 -5.95 -11.20
CA ALA A 170 -19.08 -4.96 -11.64
C ALA A 170 -19.15 -3.73 -10.72
N ALA A 171 -18.87 -3.88 -9.43
CA ALA A 171 -19.13 -2.82 -8.48
C ALA A 171 -18.09 -1.68 -8.59
N PRO A 172 -18.53 -0.42 -8.47
CA PRO A 172 -17.65 0.73 -8.62
C PRO A 172 -16.71 0.92 -7.42
N TYR A 173 -16.92 0.21 -6.31
CA TYR A 173 -16.19 0.43 -5.06
C TYR A 173 -14.67 0.33 -5.23
N LEU A 174 -14.18 -0.72 -5.91
CA LEU A 174 -12.74 -0.90 -6.14
C LEU A 174 -12.17 0.18 -7.07
N LYS A 175 -12.92 0.57 -8.09
CA LYS A 175 -12.50 1.64 -9.01
C LYS A 175 -12.37 2.96 -8.25
N ILE A 176 -13.40 3.33 -7.48
CA ILE A 176 -13.38 4.54 -6.64
C ILE A 176 -12.19 4.52 -5.68
N GLU A 177 -11.96 3.39 -5.03
CA GLU A 177 -10.85 3.21 -4.09
C GLU A 177 -9.49 3.49 -4.74
N TRP A 178 -9.24 2.92 -5.91
CA TRP A 178 -7.95 3.02 -6.58
C TRP A 178 -7.75 4.38 -7.26
N PHE A 179 -8.80 4.99 -7.80
CA PHE A 179 -8.72 6.38 -8.26
C PHE A 179 -8.45 7.33 -7.10
N ALA A 180 -9.12 7.16 -5.96
CA ALA A 180 -8.88 7.99 -4.78
C ALA A 180 -7.44 7.82 -4.26
N GLN A 181 -6.93 6.58 -4.23
CA GLN A 181 -5.53 6.28 -3.90
C GLN A 181 -4.56 6.93 -4.90
N LEU A 182 -4.82 6.83 -6.20
CA LEU A 182 -3.97 7.43 -7.23
C LEU A 182 -3.92 8.97 -7.10
N VAL A 183 -5.07 9.61 -6.96
CA VAL A 183 -5.16 11.07 -6.81
C VAL A 183 -4.38 11.52 -5.57
N ASP A 184 -4.53 10.81 -4.46
CA ASP A 184 -3.80 11.12 -3.23
C ASP A 184 -2.28 10.97 -3.40
N ASN A 185 -1.83 9.90 -4.05
CA ASN A 185 -0.42 9.66 -4.32
C ASN A 185 0.18 10.70 -5.28
N ILE A 186 -0.52 11.05 -6.35
CA ILE A 186 -0.09 12.11 -7.28
C ILE A 186 -0.02 13.45 -6.56
N TYR A 187 -1.02 13.78 -5.73
CA TYR A 187 -1.04 15.01 -4.96
C TYR A 187 0.15 15.07 -4.00
N ALA A 188 0.35 14.03 -3.19
CA ALA A 188 1.48 13.90 -2.27
C ALA A 188 2.83 14.04 -2.99
N SER A 189 3.01 13.33 -4.11
CA SER A 189 4.19 13.42 -4.98
C SER A 189 4.44 14.85 -5.44
N SER A 190 3.40 15.50 -5.96
CA SER A 190 3.49 16.83 -6.57
C SER A 190 3.84 17.90 -5.54
N VAL A 191 3.18 17.87 -4.37
CA VAL A 191 3.44 18.79 -3.25
C VAL A 191 4.88 18.61 -2.74
N PHE A 192 5.36 17.38 -2.63
CA PHE A 192 6.73 17.10 -2.18
C PHE A 192 7.78 17.60 -3.18
N LEU A 193 7.62 17.25 -4.46
CA LEU A 193 8.51 17.67 -5.55
C LEU A 193 8.53 19.20 -5.71
N TRP A 194 7.37 19.84 -5.59
CA TRP A 194 7.27 21.30 -5.63
C TRP A 194 8.09 21.96 -4.51
N THR A 195 8.04 21.43 -3.29
CA THR A 195 8.91 21.94 -2.21
C THR A 195 10.39 21.69 -2.44
N LEU A 196 10.78 20.55 -3.02
CA LEU A 196 12.18 20.31 -3.39
C LEU A 196 12.67 21.36 -4.40
N TRP A 197 11.85 21.62 -5.42
CA TRP A 197 12.16 22.62 -6.45
C TRP A 197 12.23 24.03 -5.87
N SER A 198 11.27 24.42 -5.03
CA SER A 198 11.24 25.74 -4.38
C SER A 198 12.46 25.96 -3.48
N LYS A 199 12.86 24.96 -2.68
CA LYS A 199 14.07 25.01 -1.83
C LYS A 199 15.36 25.10 -2.65
N ARG A 200 15.42 24.46 -3.82
CA ARG A 200 16.56 24.60 -4.75
C ARG A 200 16.67 26.01 -5.30
N LYS A 201 15.56 26.58 -5.78
CA LYS A 201 15.52 27.93 -6.37
C LYS A 201 15.94 29.02 -5.38
N ASN A 202 15.53 28.90 -4.10
CA ASN A 202 15.92 29.86 -3.08
C ASN A 202 17.39 29.73 -2.60
N ASN A 203 18.02 28.56 -2.77
CA ASN A 203 19.40 28.32 -2.32
C ASN A 203 20.48 28.54 -3.41
N ASP A 204 20.10 28.75 -4.68
CA ASP A 204 21.06 29.03 -5.76
C ASP A 204 21.73 30.43 -5.62
N GLY A 205 21.27 31.28 -4.69
CA GLY A 205 21.84 32.63 -4.46
C GLY A 205 22.91 32.74 -3.37
N SER A 206 23.09 31.74 -2.50
CA SER A 206 23.97 31.90 -1.33
C SER A 206 24.44 30.55 -0.78
N THR A 207 25.73 30.20 -0.95
CA THR A 207 26.63 29.61 0.08
C THR A 207 27.90 28.91 -0.47
N THR A 208 28.94 29.00 0.36
CA THR A 208 30.30 28.42 0.34
C THR A 208 30.34 26.88 0.24
N GLY A 209 31.46 26.33 -0.28
CA GLY A 209 31.60 24.93 -0.74
C GLY A 209 31.22 23.79 0.23
N ASN A 210 31.40 23.95 1.54
CA ASN A 210 31.03 22.91 2.53
C ASN A 210 29.51 22.82 2.78
N ALA A 211 28.77 23.94 2.69
CA ALA A 211 27.32 23.94 2.81
C ALA A 211 26.66 23.26 1.60
N LYS A 212 27.28 23.36 0.40
CA LYS A 212 26.82 22.69 -0.82
C LYS A 212 26.90 21.16 -0.72
N LEU A 213 27.93 20.61 -0.06
CA LEU A 213 28.10 19.17 0.17
C LEU A 213 27.02 18.61 1.12
N SER A 214 26.76 19.30 2.23
CA SER A 214 25.69 18.95 3.19
C SER A 214 24.30 19.06 2.55
N PHE A 215 24.05 20.10 1.75
CA PHE A 215 22.78 20.30 1.04
C PHE A 215 22.55 19.23 -0.03
N ARG A 216 23.56 18.88 -0.84
CA ARG A 216 23.46 17.80 -1.84
C ARG A 216 23.13 16.45 -1.21
N MET A 217 23.73 16.12 -0.05
CA MET A 217 23.40 14.89 0.67
C MET A 217 21.94 14.89 1.15
N ARG A 218 21.48 15.98 1.79
CA ARG A 218 20.07 16.11 2.21
C ARG A 218 19.09 16.03 1.05
N LEU A 219 19.41 16.67 -0.08
CA LEU A 219 18.58 16.65 -1.29
C LEU A 219 18.52 15.25 -1.90
N ARG A 220 19.66 14.54 -1.98
CA ARG A 220 19.71 13.15 -2.44
C ARG A 220 18.86 12.24 -1.57
N THR A 221 18.93 12.39 -0.25
CA THR A 221 18.09 11.63 0.70
C THR A 221 16.60 11.92 0.48
N LEU A 222 16.21 13.19 0.39
CA LEU A 222 14.81 13.55 0.14
C LEU A 222 14.32 13.04 -1.21
N PHE A 223 15.17 13.02 -2.23
CA PHE A 223 14.85 12.45 -3.54
C PHE A 223 14.59 10.94 -3.45
N TRP A 224 15.45 10.17 -2.78
CA TRP A 224 15.23 8.72 -2.60
C TRP A 224 13.98 8.43 -1.78
N ILE A 225 13.74 9.19 -0.70
CA ILE A 225 12.49 9.15 0.06
C ILE A 225 11.31 9.43 -0.85
N ALA A 226 11.40 10.42 -1.75
CA ALA A 226 10.30 10.76 -2.64
C ALA A 226 10.02 9.66 -3.67
N LEU A 227 11.07 9.13 -4.25
CA LEU A 227 11.02 8.11 -5.30
C LEU A 227 10.40 6.82 -4.75
N SER A 228 10.85 6.37 -3.58
CA SER A 228 10.37 5.12 -2.96
C SER A 228 8.95 5.23 -2.41
N ASN A 229 8.57 6.39 -1.87
CA ASN A 229 7.27 6.57 -1.23
C ASN A 229 6.14 6.98 -2.15
N PHE A 230 6.47 7.67 -3.24
CA PHE A 230 5.45 8.36 -4.01
C PHE A 230 5.49 7.96 -5.48
N VAL A 231 6.64 8.05 -6.14
CA VAL A 231 6.73 7.80 -7.59
C VAL A 231 6.49 6.33 -7.92
N ILE A 232 7.19 5.42 -7.25
CA ILE A 232 7.06 3.98 -7.51
C ILE A 232 5.61 3.52 -7.21
N PRO A 233 5.03 3.77 -6.02
CA PRO A 233 3.63 3.39 -5.76
C PRO A 233 2.62 4.05 -6.70
N ALA A 234 2.83 5.30 -7.13
CA ALA A 234 1.96 5.96 -8.09
C ALA A 234 2.00 5.27 -9.46
N LEU A 235 3.18 4.90 -9.95
CA LEU A 235 3.31 4.17 -11.22
C LEU A 235 2.60 2.81 -11.17
N PHE A 236 2.75 2.07 -10.06
CA PHE A 236 2.03 0.80 -9.87
C PHE A 236 0.52 1.01 -9.74
N SER A 237 0.08 2.10 -9.11
CA SER A 237 -1.35 2.45 -9.04
C SER A 237 -1.91 2.82 -10.43
N VAL A 238 -1.15 3.50 -11.28
CA VAL A 238 -1.52 3.75 -12.68
C VAL A 238 -1.61 2.43 -13.46
N ALA A 239 -0.61 1.56 -13.33
CA ALA A 239 -0.61 0.25 -13.97
C ALA A 239 -1.84 -0.59 -13.55
N GLN A 240 -2.18 -0.57 -12.25
CA GLN A 240 -3.37 -1.24 -11.72
C GLN A 240 -4.67 -0.69 -12.34
N ILE A 241 -4.79 0.62 -12.54
CA ILE A 241 -5.94 1.22 -13.21
C ILE A 241 -5.99 0.83 -14.69
N ILE A 242 -4.85 0.84 -15.40
CA ILE A 242 -4.81 0.40 -16.80
C ILE A 242 -5.30 -1.05 -16.91
N VAL A 243 -4.81 -1.92 -16.04
CA VAL A 243 -5.17 -3.35 -16.08
C VAL A 243 -6.65 -3.58 -15.81
N ILE A 244 -7.28 -2.93 -14.81
CA ILE A 244 -8.73 -3.16 -14.57
C ILE A 244 -9.63 -2.73 -15.73
N TYR A 245 -9.18 -1.78 -16.56
CA TYR A 245 -9.93 -1.37 -17.75
C TYR A 245 -9.56 -2.15 -19.01
N SER A 246 -8.41 -2.85 -19.02
CA SER A 246 -7.90 -3.56 -20.20
C SER A 246 -8.05 -5.08 -20.10
N GLU A 247 -7.94 -5.65 -18.90
CA GLU A 247 -7.95 -7.08 -18.63
C GLU A 247 -9.24 -7.53 -17.97
N VAL A 248 -9.76 -8.67 -18.42
CA VAL A 248 -11.00 -9.27 -17.86
C VAL A 248 -10.69 -10.36 -16.83
N ASN A 249 -9.42 -10.76 -16.67
CA ASN A 249 -9.04 -11.86 -15.79
C ASN A 249 -8.91 -11.43 -14.31
N PRO A 250 -9.79 -11.91 -13.39
CA PRO A 250 -9.74 -11.54 -11.98
C PRO A 250 -8.45 -11.96 -11.26
N VAL A 251 -7.80 -13.03 -11.73
CA VAL A 251 -6.53 -13.53 -11.15
C VAL A 251 -5.42 -12.51 -11.37
N VAL A 252 -5.28 -12.01 -12.59
CA VAL A 252 -4.26 -11.00 -12.94
C VAL A 252 -4.51 -9.71 -12.16
N ILE A 253 -5.77 -9.30 -12.03
CA ILE A 253 -6.16 -8.13 -11.23
C ILE A 253 -5.72 -8.31 -9.77
N ASN A 254 -5.98 -9.46 -9.15
CA ASN A 254 -5.58 -9.74 -7.78
C ASN A 254 -4.05 -9.73 -7.60
N GLN A 255 -3.29 -10.29 -8.55
CA GLN A 255 -1.83 -10.31 -8.50
C GLN A 255 -1.21 -8.91 -8.58
N ILE A 256 -1.79 -8.02 -9.39
CA ILE A 256 -1.35 -6.63 -9.48
C ILE A 256 -1.71 -5.86 -8.21
N ILE A 257 -2.90 -6.09 -7.63
CA ILE A 257 -3.29 -5.49 -6.35
C ILE A 257 -2.29 -5.91 -5.26
N LEU A 258 -1.97 -7.21 -5.18
CA LEU A 258 -1.01 -7.74 -4.22
C LEU A 258 0.35 -7.06 -4.38
N THR A 259 0.84 -6.96 -5.62
CA THR A 259 2.13 -6.31 -5.90
C THR A 259 2.12 -4.81 -5.56
N ASN A 260 1.09 -4.07 -5.97
CA ASN A 260 0.99 -2.63 -5.69
C ASN A 260 0.94 -2.35 -4.17
N THR A 261 0.11 -3.09 -3.45
CA THR A 261 -0.02 -2.94 -1.99
C THR A 261 1.27 -3.30 -1.25
N SER A 262 1.95 -4.38 -1.64
CA SER A 262 3.24 -4.75 -1.07
C SER A 262 4.33 -3.72 -1.35
N ILE A 263 4.42 -3.22 -2.58
CA ILE A 263 5.40 -2.19 -2.96
C ILE A 263 5.16 -0.89 -2.19
N ALA A 264 3.90 -0.52 -1.97
CA ALA A 264 3.57 0.67 -1.19
C ALA A 264 4.03 0.55 0.27
N VAL A 265 3.81 -0.62 0.91
CA VAL A 265 4.34 -0.89 2.26
C VAL A 265 5.86 -0.83 2.30
N VAL A 266 6.53 -1.54 1.38
CA VAL A 266 7.99 -1.57 1.29
C VAL A 266 8.55 -0.16 1.10
N GLY A 267 7.96 0.61 0.19
CA GLY A 267 8.36 1.99 -0.11
C GLY A 267 8.33 2.87 1.14
N VAL A 268 7.21 2.83 1.87
CA VAL A 268 7.04 3.61 3.10
C VAL A 268 8.02 3.19 4.18
N VAL A 269 8.20 1.89 4.45
CA VAL A 269 9.13 1.42 5.48
C VAL A 269 10.58 1.76 5.10
N PHE A 270 10.96 1.52 3.85
CA PHE A 270 12.30 1.81 3.35
C PHE A 270 12.67 3.28 3.51
N ALA A 271 11.75 4.20 3.22
CA ALA A 271 12.01 5.62 3.45
C ALA A 271 12.13 5.99 4.93
N THR A 272 11.48 5.26 5.85
CA THR A 272 11.66 5.48 7.30
C THR A 272 13.06 5.07 7.71
N VAL A 273 13.53 3.91 7.24
CA VAL A 273 14.88 3.42 7.47
C VAL A 273 15.90 4.43 6.94
N TRP A 274 15.73 4.90 5.71
CA TRP A 274 16.64 5.84 5.06
C TRP A 274 16.63 7.24 5.70
N ALA A 275 15.49 7.68 6.24
CA ALA A 275 15.43 8.92 7.03
C ALA A 275 16.15 8.77 8.37
N GLY A 276 16.12 7.58 8.99
CA GLY A 276 16.79 7.28 10.25
C GLY A 276 18.32 7.29 10.14
N THR A 277 18.89 6.79 9.05
CA THR A 277 20.35 6.74 8.83
C THR A 277 21.00 8.11 8.74
N VAL A 278 20.28 9.13 8.28
CA VAL A 278 20.80 10.50 8.09
C VAL A 278 20.82 11.32 9.38
N ASN A 279 20.08 10.89 10.40
CA ASN A 279 20.02 11.57 11.70
C ASN A 279 21.01 11.00 12.74
N ARG A 280 21.89 10.08 12.33
CA ARG A 280 23.07 9.64 13.09
C ARG A 280 24.31 10.30 12.52
#